data_AF-A0A816UWJ8-F1
#
_entry.id   AF-A0A816UWJ8-F1
#
_cell.length_a   1.000
_cell.length_b   1.000
_cell.length_c   1.000
_cell.angle_alpha   90.00
_cell.angle_beta   90.00
_cell.angle_gamma   90.00
#
_symmetry.space_group_name_H-M   'P 1'
#
loop_
_entity.id
_entity.type
_entity.pdbx_description
1 polymer ?
#
loop_
_entity_poly.entity_id
_entity_poly.type
_entity_poly.pdbx_seq_one_letter_code
_entity_poly.pdbx_strand_id
1 'polypeptide(L)'
;MERIPNASNILYECAQFRNVHAIFLCGLIDYYFAKPRITGINHLKSAADAGHCEAMYLYGMALINEKQLAEGAKYIKMLWTKRGFEAVWQCLENCSRVVQEMSIREYRGYEMLVSQIEVGDEGVVGQFEEVGDEWLIYNEILCFIDYI
;
A
#
# COMPACT_ATOMS: atom_id res chain seq x y z
N MET A 1 13.82 26.06 4.98
CA MET A 1 13.67 25.49 3.62
C MET A 1 14.73 24.42 3.47
N GLU A 2 14.45 23.22 3.97
CA GLU A 2 15.11 21.96 3.56
C GLU A 2 13.99 20.94 3.66
N ARG A 3 13.24 20.77 2.55
CA ARG A 3 12.05 19.91 2.51
C ARG A 3 12.39 18.46 2.15
N ILE A 4 13.66 18.19 1.85
CA ILE A 4 14.17 16.90 1.39
C ILE A 4 15.52 16.68 2.09
N PRO A 5 15.78 15.54 2.72
CA PRO A 5 17.08 15.25 3.34
C PRO A 5 18.20 15.34 2.30
N ASN A 6 19.35 15.93 2.65
CA ASN A 6 20.54 16.02 1.76
C ASN A 6 21.03 14.65 1.25
N ALA A 7 20.66 13.55 1.91
CA ALA A 7 20.95 12.17 1.49
C ALA A 7 20.07 11.65 0.34
N SER A 8 19.04 12.39 -0.09
CA SER A 8 18.11 11.96 -1.15
C SER A 8 18.77 11.79 -2.52
N ASN A 9 19.79 12.58 -2.85
CA ASN A 9 20.51 12.46 -4.14
C ASN A 9 21.09 11.06 -4.34
N ILE A 10 21.62 10.44 -3.28
CA ILE A 10 22.17 9.07 -3.32
C ILE A 10 21.07 8.05 -3.63
N LEU A 11 19.85 8.27 -3.10
CA LEU A 11 18.70 7.42 -3.38
C LEU A 11 18.29 7.50 -4.86
N TYR A 12 18.23 8.70 -5.44
CA TYR A 12 17.89 8.86 -6.86
C TYR A 12 18.96 8.25 -7.78
N GLU A 13 20.24 8.35 -7.43
CA GLU A 13 21.32 7.65 -8.15
C GLU A 13 21.16 6.13 -8.06
N CYS A 14 20.93 5.59 -6.86
CA CYS A 14 20.70 4.16 -6.67
C CYS A 14 19.46 3.66 -7.43
N ALA A 15 18.41 4.47 -7.53
CA ALA A 15 17.21 4.17 -8.30
C ALA A 15 17.51 4.06 -9.80
N GLN A 16 18.43 4.87 -10.36
CA GLN A 16 18.86 4.75 -11.77
C GLN A 16 19.51 3.39 -12.07
N PHE A 17 20.17 2.78 -11.08
CA PHE A 17 20.71 1.42 -11.15
C PHE A 17 19.67 0.32 -10.89
N ARG A 18 18.37 0.66 -10.92
CA ARG A 18 17.23 -0.26 -10.67
C ARG A 18 17.24 -0.89 -9.28
N ASN A 19 17.83 -0.23 -8.28
CA ASN A 19 17.70 -0.67 -6.90
C ASN A 19 16.24 -0.46 -6.44
N VAL A 20 15.52 -1.57 -6.24
CA VAL A 20 14.09 -1.56 -5.95
C VAL A 20 13.77 -0.85 -4.64
N HIS A 21 14.61 -1.01 -3.61
CA HIS A 21 14.42 -0.33 -2.33
C HIS A 21 14.68 1.18 -2.44
N ALA A 22 15.66 1.59 -3.25
CA ALA A 22 15.88 3.00 -3.54
C ALA A 22 14.72 3.62 -4.32
N ILE A 23 14.16 2.92 -5.32
CA ILE A 23 12.97 3.37 -6.06
C ILE A 23 11.79 3.54 -5.11
N PHE A 24 11.59 2.60 -4.18
CA PHE A 24 10.57 2.71 -3.14
C PHE A 24 10.74 3.97 -2.27
N LEU A 25 11.96 4.21 -1.76
CA LEU A 25 12.26 5.38 -0.94
C LEU A 25 12.11 6.70 -1.73
N CYS A 26 12.49 6.73 -3.00
CA CYS A 26 12.22 7.86 -3.90
C CYS A 26 10.71 8.09 -4.06
N GLY A 27 9.91 7.02 -4.18
CA GLY A 27 8.45 7.11 -4.23
C GLY A 27 7.83 7.73 -2.98
N LEU A 28 8.31 7.35 -1.79
CA LEU A 28 7.89 8.00 -0.54
C LEU A 28 8.29 9.48 -0.51
N ILE A 29 9.54 9.81 -0.86
CA ILE A 29 10.01 11.19 -0.88
C ILE A 29 9.16 12.04 -1.83
N ASP A 30 8.92 11.54 -3.04
CA ASP A 30 8.19 12.24 -4.08
C ASP A 30 6.69 12.34 -3.77
N TYR A 31 6.10 11.35 -3.10
CA TYR A 31 4.68 11.37 -2.73
C TYR A 31 4.39 12.38 -1.61
N TYR A 32 5.26 12.46 -0.60
CA TYR A 32 5.06 13.28 0.60
C TYR A 32 5.67 14.68 0.51
N PHE A 33 6.85 14.81 -0.11
CA PHE A 33 7.66 16.03 -0.03
C PHE A 33 7.81 16.75 -1.38
N ALA A 34 7.89 16.01 -2.50
CA ALA A 34 7.98 16.60 -3.84
C ALA A 34 6.58 16.80 -4.46
N LYS A 35 6.39 17.89 -5.21
CA LYS A 35 5.05 18.41 -5.51
C LYS A 35 4.23 17.76 -6.64
N PRO A 36 4.70 16.81 -7.46
CA PRO A 36 3.77 16.00 -8.24
C PRO A 36 3.56 14.65 -7.57
N ARG A 37 2.40 14.47 -6.90
CA ARG A 37 1.94 13.16 -6.39
C ARG A 37 2.06 12.05 -7.42
N ILE A 38 1.83 12.37 -8.70
CA ILE A 38 1.92 11.46 -9.83
C ILE A 38 3.31 10.80 -9.92
N THR A 39 4.40 11.55 -9.69
CA THR A 39 5.75 10.99 -9.75
C THR A 39 6.00 10.01 -8.61
N GLY A 40 5.54 10.34 -7.39
CA GLY A 40 5.62 9.45 -6.24
C GLY A 40 4.85 8.15 -6.44
N ILE A 41 3.61 8.24 -6.93
CA ILE A 41 2.78 7.07 -7.28
C ILE A 41 3.47 6.20 -8.34
N ASN A 42 4.08 6.80 -9.37
CA ASN A 42 4.78 6.05 -10.42
C ASN A 42 6.00 5.29 -9.90
N HIS A 43 6.76 5.89 -8.96
CA HIS A 43 7.87 5.21 -8.30
C HIS A 43 7.38 4.07 -7.40
N LEU A 44 6.32 4.29 -6.62
CA LEU A 44 5.69 3.24 -5.79
C LEU A 44 5.20 2.08 -6.67
N LYS A 45 4.53 2.38 -7.79
CA LYS A 45 4.13 1.38 -8.78
C LYS A 45 5.33 0.60 -9.31
N SER A 46 6.40 1.29 -9.69
CA SER A 46 7.59 0.63 -10.25
C SER A 46 8.26 -0.32 -9.24
N ALA A 47 8.33 0.07 -7.96
CA ALA A 47 8.82 -0.80 -6.90
C ALA A 47 7.85 -1.96 -6.60
N ALA A 48 6.54 -1.71 -6.67
CA ALA A 48 5.51 -2.73 -6.50
C ALA A 48 5.56 -3.79 -7.62
N ASP A 49 5.66 -3.35 -8.87
CA ASP A 49 5.81 -4.20 -10.06
C ASP A 49 7.10 -5.05 -9.98
N ALA A 50 8.14 -4.53 -9.33
CA ALA A 50 9.39 -5.24 -9.04
C ALA A 50 9.31 -6.18 -7.81
N GLY A 51 8.18 -6.23 -7.10
CA GLY A 51 7.94 -7.16 -6.00
C GLY A 51 8.39 -6.68 -4.60
N HIS A 52 8.57 -5.37 -4.42
CA HIS A 52 8.86 -4.79 -3.10
C HIS A 52 7.62 -4.80 -2.21
N CYS A 53 7.71 -5.41 -1.03
CA CYS A 53 6.55 -5.70 -0.19
C CYS A 53 5.78 -4.43 0.21
N GLU A 54 6.47 -3.46 0.81
CA GLU A 54 5.88 -2.21 1.27
C GLU A 54 5.38 -1.35 0.11
N ALA A 55 6.02 -1.42 -1.06
CA ALA A 55 5.55 -0.70 -2.24
C ALA A 55 4.27 -1.32 -2.80
N MET A 56 4.17 -2.65 -2.85
CA MET A 56 2.94 -3.36 -3.24
C MET A 56 1.79 -3.01 -2.30
N TYR A 57 2.06 -3.00 -1.00
CA TYR A 57 1.10 -2.60 0.02
C TYR A 57 0.63 -1.15 -0.19
N LEU A 58 1.57 -0.20 -0.14
CA LEU A 58 1.25 1.23 -0.23
C LEU A 58 0.63 1.64 -1.57
N TYR A 59 1.09 1.07 -2.67
CA TYR A 59 0.50 1.33 -3.99
C TYR A 59 -0.91 0.74 -4.08
N GLY A 60 -1.12 -0.47 -3.53
CA GLY A 60 -2.45 -1.07 -3.41
C GLY A 60 -3.42 -0.19 -2.62
N MET A 61 -2.98 0.30 -1.45
CA MET A 61 -3.79 1.20 -0.61
C MET A 61 -4.04 2.55 -1.27
N ALA A 62 -3.06 3.11 -1.99
CA ALA A 62 -3.24 4.35 -2.75
C ALA A 62 -4.31 4.19 -3.87
N LEU A 63 -4.29 3.06 -4.59
CA LEU A 63 -5.31 2.74 -5.60
C LEU A 63 -6.70 2.54 -4.98
N ILE A 64 -6.78 1.86 -3.85
CA ILE A 64 -8.04 1.69 -3.10
C ILE A 64 -8.60 3.06 -2.67
N ASN A 65 -7.75 3.95 -2.17
CA ASN A 65 -8.13 5.33 -1.83
C ASN A 65 -8.62 6.12 -3.07
N GLU A 66 -8.04 5.88 -4.24
CA GLU A 66 -8.50 6.45 -5.53
C GLU A 66 -9.72 5.72 -6.14
N LYS A 67 -10.36 4.82 -5.39
CA LYS A 67 -11.52 4.00 -5.82
C LYS A 67 -11.21 3.01 -6.94
N GLN A 68 -9.93 2.69 -7.17
CA GLN A 68 -9.47 1.69 -8.13
C GLN A 68 -9.32 0.31 -7.46
N LEU A 69 -10.42 -0.22 -6.94
CA LEU A 69 -10.42 -1.35 -6.00
C LEU A 69 -9.84 -2.64 -6.57
N ALA A 70 -10.31 -3.07 -7.75
CA ALA A 70 -9.86 -4.30 -8.36
C ALA A 70 -8.34 -4.30 -8.61
N GLU A 71 -7.79 -3.15 -8.99
CA GLU A 71 -6.35 -3.00 -9.22
C GLU A 71 -5.58 -2.90 -7.91
N GLY A 72 -6.06 -2.14 -6.92
CA GLY A 72 -5.41 -2.05 -5.61
C GLY A 72 -5.37 -3.40 -4.88
N ALA A 73 -6.51 -4.10 -4.85
CA ALA A 73 -6.66 -5.44 -4.29
C ALA A 73 -5.71 -6.45 -4.95
N LYS A 74 -5.47 -6.33 -6.26
CA LYS A 74 -4.53 -7.20 -6.98
C LYS A 74 -3.10 -7.10 -6.41
N TYR A 75 -2.65 -5.92 -6.00
CA TYR A 75 -1.30 -5.78 -5.40
C TYR A 75 -1.23 -6.35 -3.99
N ILE A 76 -2.26 -6.16 -3.17
CA ILE A 76 -2.35 -6.77 -1.83
C ILE A 76 -2.37 -8.30 -1.93
N LYS A 77 -3.21 -8.84 -2.83
CA LYS A 77 -3.26 -10.28 -3.13
C LYS A 77 -1.91 -10.80 -3.62
N MET A 78 -1.26 -10.08 -4.53
CA MET A 78 0.05 -10.49 -5.04
C MET A 78 1.12 -10.50 -3.93
N LEU A 79 1.08 -9.56 -3.00
CA LEU A 79 1.99 -9.53 -1.84
C LEU A 79 1.78 -10.78 -1.00
N TRP A 80 0.52 -11.06 -0.67
CA TRP A 80 0.16 -12.23 0.13
C TRP A 80 0.54 -13.55 -0.55
N THR A 81 0.17 -13.75 -1.81
CA THR A 81 0.50 -15.00 -2.54
C THR A 81 2.01 -15.23 -2.63
N LYS A 82 2.82 -14.16 -2.72
CA LYS A 82 4.28 -14.27 -2.83
C LYS A 82 5.01 -14.36 -1.50
N ARG A 83 4.49 -13.74 -0.44
CA ARG A 83 5.23 -13.49 0.83
C ARG A 83 4.51 -13.97 2.08
N GLY A 84 3.27 -14.42 1.96
CA GLY A 84 2.46 -14.86 3.10
C GLY A 84 1.78 -13.71 3.83
N PHE A 85 0.87 -14.09 4.74
CA PHE A 85 0.02 -13.17 5.50
C PHE A 85 0.86 -12.27 6.42
N GLU A 86 1.88 -12.84 7.08
CA GLU A 86 2.79 -12.11 7.96
C GLU A 86 3.47 -10.93 7.25
N ALA A 87 3.79 -11.07 5.97
CA ALA A 87 4.38 -9.97 5.20
C ALA A 87 3.39 -8.83 4.93
N VAL A 88 2.10 -9.14 4.72
CA VAL A 88 1.05 -8.12 4.59
C VAL A 88 0.92 -7.37 5.91
N TRP A 89 0.85 -8.10 7.02
CA TRP A 89 0.76 -7.53 8.36
C TRP A 89 1.97 -6.65 8.72
N GLN A 90 3.18 -7.11 8.40
CA GLN A 90 4.39 -6.33 8.62
C GLN A 90 4.38 -5.05 7.77
N CYS A 91 3.87 -5.09 6.54
CA CYS A 91 3.71 -3.91 5.70
C CYS A 91 2.69 -2.93 6.28
N LEU A 92 1.54 -3.43 6.76
CA LEU A 92 0.53 -2.65 7.49
C LEU A 92 1.16 -1.91 8.67
N GLU A 93 1.92 -2.60 9.53
CA GLU A 93 2.59 -1.98 10.69
C GLU A 93 3.63 -0.94 10.25
N ASN A 94 4.49 -1.29 9.30
CA ASN A 94 5.55 -0.41 8.80
C ASN A 94 4.99 0.85 8.12
N CYS A 95 3.82 0.73 7.49
CA CYS A 95 3.21 1.77 6.67
C CYS A 95 2.04 2.49 7.36
N SER A 96 1.63 2.09 8.57
CA SER A 96 0.43 2.60 9.25
C SER A 96 0.39 4.14 9.30
N ARG A 97 1.50 4.78 9.67
CA ARG A 97 1.60 6.25 9.70
C ARG A 97 1.45 6.89 8.32
N VAL A 98 2.04 6.27 7.30
CA VAL A 98 2.00 6.72 5.90
C VAL A 98 0.55 6.67 5.39
N VAL A 99 -0.12 5.56 5.68
CA VAL A 99 -1.53 5.29 5.38
C VAL A 99 -2.47 6.29 6.08
N GLN A 100 -2.25 6.59 7.37
CA GLN A 100 -2.99 7.62 8.12
C GLN A 100 -2.92 9.01 7.47
N GLU A 101 -1.77 9.39 6.92
CA GLU A 101 -1.63 10.68 6.24
C GLU A 101 -2.36 10.74 4.88
N MET A 102 -2.62 9.57 4.26
CA MET A 102 -3.44 9.48 3.03
C MET A 102 -4.93 9.67 3.33
N SER A 103 -5.42 9.14 4.45
CA SER A 103 -6.84 9.03 4.79
C SER A 103 -7.52 10.37 5.14
N ILE A 104 -6.79 11.33 5.69
CA ILE A 104 -7.35 12.62 6.18
C ILE A 104 -7.98 13.48 5.05
N ARG A 105 -7.76 13.17 3.76
CA ARG A 105 -8.15 14.09 2.67
C ARG A 105 -9.43 13.77 1.90
N GLU A 106 -9.92 12.54 1.81
CA GLU A 106 -11.02 12.22 0.87
C GLU A 106 -11.96 11.08 1.34
N TYR A 107 -12.76 11.32 2.38
CA TYR A 107 -13.70 10.30 2.89
C TYR A 107 -15.13 10.47 2.34
N ARG A 108 -15.44 9.83 1.19
CA ARG A 108 -16.83 9.61 0.68
C ARG A 108 -17.06 8.32 -0.12
N GLY A 109 -16.02 7.55 -0.47
CA GLY A 109 -16.16 6.36 -1.33
C GLY A 109 -16.36 5.03 -0.59
N TYR A 110 -16.22 5.05 0.74
CA TYR A 110 -15.90 3.86 1.51
C TYR A 110 -17.14 3.02 1.92
N GLU A 111 -18.25 3.65 2.27
CA GLU A 111 -19.50 2.93 2.59
C GLU A 111 -20.03 2.12 1.40
N MET A 112 -19.86 2.66 0.19
CA MET A 112 -20.23 1.99 -1.07
C MET A 112 -19.30 0.82 -1.42
N LEU A 113 -18.15 0.72 -0.75
CA LEU A 113 -17.06 -0.22 -0.98
C LEU A 113 -17.15 -1.41 -0.03
N VAL A 114 -17.45 -1.19 1.26
CA VAL A 114 -17.82 -2.28 2.19
C VAL A 114 -19.08 -3.01 1.73
N SER A 115 -20.03 -2.32 1.10
CA SER A 115 -21.26 -2.96 0.59
C SER A 115 -21.05 -3.84 -0.65
N GLN A 116 -19.90 -3.74 -1.33
CA GLN A 116 -19.59 -4.53 -2.54
C GLN A 116 -18.75 -5.77 -2.27
N ILE A 117 -18.13 -5.86 -1.09
CA ILE A 117 -17.33 -7.01 -0.69
C ILE A 117 -18.26 -7.92 0.11
N GLU A 118 -18.82 -8.94 -0.55
CA GLU A 118 -19.59 -9.98 0.13
C GLU A 118 -18.61 -10.93 0.84
N VAL A 119 -18.43 -10.80 2.15
CA VAL A 119 -17.70 -11.81 2.92
C VAL A 119 -18.64 -12.52 3.89
N GLY A 120 -18.69 -13.85 3.79
CA GLY A 120 -19.43 -14.69 4.73
C GLY A 120 -18.73 -14.76 6.10
N ASP A 121 -19.49 -15.05 7.15
CA ASP A 121 -19.02 -15.12 8.56
C ASP A 121 -17.95 -16.20 8.85
N GLU A 122 -17.55 -16.99 7.86
CA GLU A 122 -16.59 -18.09 8.03
C GLU A 122 -15.14 -17.59 7.88
N GLY A 123 -14.66 -16.87 8.89
CA GLY A 123 -13.38 -16.16 8.79
C GLY A 123 -12.41 -16.32 9.95
N VAL A 124 -12.64 -17.17 10.97
CA VAL A 124 -11.62 -17.42 12.01
C VAL A 124 -11.85 -18.75 12.73
N VAL A 125 -11.14 -19.84 12.39
CA VAL A 125 -10.54 -20.77 13.38
C VAL A 125 -9.46 -21.63 12.69
N GLY A 126 -8.18 -21.34 12.91
CA GLY A 126 -7.09 -22.25 12.54
C GLY A 126 -5.77 -21.53 12.25
N GLN A 127 -4.64 -22.18 12.53
CA GLN A 127 -3.31 -21.64 12.24
C GLN A 127 -3.18 -21.31 10.74
N PHE A 128 -3.24 -20.00 10.42
CA PHE A 128 -2.70 -19.30 9.25
C PHE A 128 -2.81 -19.92 7.84
N GLU A 129 -3.69 -20.88 7.61
CA GLU A 129 -3.97 -21.41 6.28
C GLU A 129 -5.44 -21.21 5.95
N GLU A 130 -5.67 -20.46 4.87
CA GLU A 130 -6.96 -20.13 4.24
C GLU A 130 -7.85 -19.10 4.96
N VAL A 131 -7.31 -17.89 5.12
CA VAL A 131 -8.15 -16.70 4.91
C VAL A 131 -8.58 -16.71 3.43
N GLY A 132 -9.81 -16.32 3.09
CA GLY A 132 -10.20 -16.10 1.68
C GLY A 132 -9.64 -14.77 1.14
N ASP A 133 -9.34 -14.68 -0.16
CA ASP A 133 -8.84 -13.44 -0.80
C ASP A 133 -9.69 -12.21 -0.47
N GLU A 134 -11.01 -12.37 -0.50
CA GLU A 134 -11.97 -11.30 -0.22
C GLU A 134 -11.96 -10.89 1.26
N TRP A 135 -11.80 -11.84 2.18
CA TRP A 135 -11.68 -11.56 3.63
C TRP A 135 -10.39 -10.84 3.99
N LEU A 136 -9.27 -11.18 3.35
CA LEU A 136 -8.01 -10.45 3.54
C LEU A 136 -8.17 -8.99 3.09
N ILE A 137 -8.70 -8.80 1.87
CA ILE A 137 -8.91 -7.46 1.32
C ILE A 137 -9.87 -6.67 2.21
N TYR A 138 -10.95 -7.30 2.66
CA TYR A 138 -11.92 -6.72 3.59
C TYR A 138 -11.28 -6.28 4.91
N ASN A 139 -10.47 -7.12 5.54
CA ASN A 139 -9.79 -6.79 6.79
C ASN A 139 -8.78 -5.66 6.62
N GLU A 140 -7.98 -5.64 5.55
CA GLU A 140 -7.06 -4.53 5.28
C GLU A 140 -7.81 -3.21 5.06
N ILE A 141 -8.94 -3.30 4.37
CA ILE A 141 -9.87 -2.20 4.14
C ILE A 141 -10.49 -1.70 5.46
N LEU A 142 -10.90 -2.60 6.36
CA LEU A 142 -11.37 -2.27 7.71
C LEU A 142 -10.28 -1.63 8.58
N CYS A 143 -9.08 -2.22 8.64
CA CYS A 143 -7.95 -1.65 9.36
C CYS A 143 -7.62 -0.25 8.86
N PHE A 144 -7.73 -0.01 7.55
CA PHE A 144 -7.61 1.33 6.98
C PHE A 144 -8.66 2.32 7.50
N ILE A 145 -9.92 1.91 7.72
CA ILE A 145 -10.93 2.78 8.37
C ILE A 145 -10.57 3.05 9.82
N ASP A 146 -10.18 2.01 10.57
CA ASP A 146 -10.01 2.12 12.02
C ASP A 146 -8.92 3.13 12.39
N TYR A 147 -8.06 3.50 11.43
CA TYR A 147 -7.07 4.56 11.54
C TYR A 147 -7.58 6.00 11.26
N ILE A 148 -8.86 6.19 10.94
CA ILE A 148 -9.53 7.47 10.64
C ILE A 148 -10.34 7.94 11.86
#